data_AF-A0A846S1U1-F1
#
_entry.id   AF-A0A846S1U1-F1
#
_cell.length_a   1.000
_cell.length_b   1.000
_cell.length_c   1.000
_cell.angle_alpha   90.00
_cell.angle_beta   90.00
_cell.angle_gamma   90.00
#
_symmetry.space_group_name_H-M   'P 1'
#
loop_
_entity.id
_entity.type
_entity.pdbx_description
1 polymer ?
#
loop_
_entity_poly.entity_id
_entity_poly.type
_entity_poly.pdbx_seq_one_letter_code
_entity_poly.pdbx_strand_id
1 'polypeptide(L)'
;MAVAAKAFQSWRARIAPDASVSELCRQADIKRSTLAQQLVRGKVSVETVVRIARAYRISPVLALSEFDDYGDLAEHTQPPAPAEYLSQVSPMDLLRLIVGRSDEIDCVGQPLSFALAPMPHRYSVRTWFDAVDPGDLRQSLAARTGVAPQNLSAQLSAGRLSTQLSVEAARISEVSLTSGLVVTGLLTPDEGGWRTDGRESALSHLPDSELILLARDWLDGLGKQLRRQEQDSSHDQTLWENLG
;
A
#
# COMPACT_ATOMS: atom_id res chain seq x y z
N MET A 1 -10.11 -7.92 4.85
CA MET A 1 -10.91 -6.89 5.58
C MET A 1 -12.19 -6.64 4.83
N ALA A 2 -13.27 -6.33 5.55
CA ALA A 2 -14.61 -6.30 4.97
C ALA A 2 -15.54 -5.40 5.77
N VAL A 3 -16.47 -4.75 5.07
CA VAL A 3 -17.55 -3.97 5.66
C VAL A 3 -18.77 -4.87 5.92
N ALA A 4 -19.63 -4.46 6.85
CA ALA A 4 -20.88 -5.18 7.11
C ALA A 4 -21.77 -5.21 5.86
N ALA A 5 -22.28 -6.39 5.51
CA ALA A 5 -23.12 -6.55 4.31
C ALA A 5 -24.36 -5.65 4.34
N LYS A 6 -24.96 -5.41 5.52
CA LYS A 6 -26.09 -4.51 5.67
C LYS A 6 -25.73 -3.06 5.30
N ALA A 7 -24.62 -2.55 5.84
CA ALA A 7 -24.13 -1.21 5.51
C ALA A 7 -23.83 -1.10 4.00
N PHE A 8 -23.19 -2.13 3.43
CA PHE A 8 -22.94 -2.18 1.98
C PHE A 8 -24.23 -2.15 1.15
N GLN A 9 -25.27 -2.88 1.55
CA GLN A 9 -26.56 -2.87 0.84
C GLN A 9 -27.23 -1.49 0.88
N SER A 10 -27.16 -0.80 2.03
CA SER A 10 -27.66 0.57 2.17
C SER A 10 -26.88 1.55 1.29
N TRP A 11 -25.55 1.49 1.32
CA TRP A 11 -24.67 2.28 0.45
C TRP A 11 -24.98 2.05 -1.04
N ARG A 12 -25.04 0.77 -1.44
CA ARG A 12 -25.37 0.35 -2.82
C ARG A 12 -26.70 0.91 -3.30
N ALA A 13 -27.75 0.83 -2.48
CA ALA A 13 -29.08 1.30 -2.85
C ALA A 13 -29.13 2.82 -3.12
N ARG A 14 -28.24 3.59 -2.50
CA ARG A 14 -28.14 5.04 -2.72
C ARG A 14 -27.34 5.38 -3.97
N ILE A 15 -26.22 4.70 -4.22
CA ILE A 15 -25.35 5.02 -5.37
C ILE A 15 -25.87 4.47 -6.70
N ALA A 16 -26.73 3.44 -6.64
CA ALA A 16 -27.24 2.75 -7.83
C ALA A 16 -28.68 2.24 -7.58
N PRO A 17 -29.66 3.14 -7.36
CA PRO A 17 -31.02 2.78 -6.96
C PRO A 17 -31.74 1.88 -7.98
N ASP A 18 -31.52 2.12 -9.28
CA ASP A 18 -32.18 1.41 -10.37
C ASP A 18 -31.36 0.21 -10.89
N ALA A 19 -30.14 0.01 -10.38
CA ALA A 19 -29.26 -1.03 -10.86
C ALA A 19 -29.59 -2.39 -10.21
N SER A 20 -29.83 -3.40 -11.05
CA SER A 20 -29.89 -4.77 -10.57
C SER A 20 -28.52 -5.22 -10.04
N VAL A 21 -28.51 -6.21 -9.14
CA VAL A 21 -27.26 -6.83 -8.64
C VAL A 21 -26.40 -7.36 -9.78
N SER A 22 -27.03 -7.89 -10.83
CA SER A 22 -26.32 -8.40 -12.01
C SER A 22 -25.63 -7.28 -12.79
N GLU A 23 -26.31 -6.15 -12.96
CA GLU A 23 -25.76 -4.99 -13.66
C GLU A 23 -24.59 -4.39 -12.89
N LEU A 24 -24.74 -4.21 -11.58
CA LEU A 24 -23.67 -3.71 -10.72
C LEU A 24 -22.43 -4.62 -10.76
N CYS A 25 -22.62 -5.94 -10.68
CA CYS A 25 -21.52 -6.90 -10.79
C CYS A 25 -20.82 -6.81 -12.16
N ARG A 26 -21.60 -6.65 -13.24
CA ARG A 26 -21.07 -6.52 -14.61
C ARG A 26 -20.23 -5.25 -14.76
N GLN A 27 -20.72 -4.11 -14.28
CA GLN A 27 -19.99 -2.84 -14.37
C GLN A 27 -18.70 -2.84 -13.54
N ALA A 28 -18.72 -3.47 -12.36
CA ALA A 28 -17.54 -3.58 -11.49
C ALA A 28 -16.59 -4.72 -11.87
N ASP A 29 -16.92 -5.52 -12.89
CA ASP A 29 -16.22 -6.74 -13.29
C ASP A 29 -16.12 -7.80 -12.16
N ILE A 30 -17.11 -7.84 -11.28
CA ILE A 30 -17.18 -8.77 -10.16
C ILE A 30 -18.04 -9.97 -10.55
N LYS A 31 -17.56 -11.18 -10.29
CA LYS A 31 -18.40 -12.38 -10.46
C LYS A 31 -19.60 -12.29 -9.51
N ARG A 32 -20.82 -12.47 -10.05
CA ARG A 32 -22.07 -12.46 -9.27
C ARG A 32 -22.04 -13.41 -8.07
N SER A 33 -21.45 -14.60 -8.26
CA SER A 33 -21.28 -15.59 -7.19
C SER A 33 -20.40 -15.09 -6.05
N THR A 34 -19.35 -14.33 -6.35
CA THR A 34 -18.46 -13.73 -5.34
C THR A 34 -19.22 -12.74 -4.47
N LEU A 35 -19.96 -11.80 -5.07
CA LEU A 35 -20.75 -10.84 -4.29
C LEU A 35 -21.85 -11.55 -3.49
N ALA A 36 -22.57 -12.51 -4.08
CA ALA A 36 -23.60 -13.27 -3.37
C ALA A 36 -23.04 -14.00 -2.14
N GLN A 37 -21.88 -14.67 -2.28
CA GLN A 37 -21.22 -15.34 -1.16
C GLN A 37 -20.78 -14.37 -0.06
N GLN A 38 -20.26 -13.20 -0.42
CA GLN A 38 -19.91 -12.14 0.53
C GLN A 38 -21.13 -11.67 1.33
N LEU A 39 -22.26 -11.43 0.65
CA LEU A 39 -23.50 -11.03 1.28
C LEU A 39 -24.06 -12.09 2.23
N VAL A 40 -24.06 -13.36 1.83
CA VAL A 40 -24.48 -14.48 2.68
C VAL A 40 -23.60 -14.61 3.94
N ARG A 41 -22.29 -14.36 3.82
CA ARG A 41 -21.36 -14.34 4.95
C ARG A 41 -21.48 -13.09 5.83
N GLY A 42 -22.36 -12.15 5.48
CA GLY A 42 -22.58 -10.91 6.21
C GLY A 42 -21.45 -9.89 6.08
N LYS A 43 -20.47 -10.11 5.20
CA LYS A 43 -19.26 -9.29 5.07
C LYS A 43 -18.84 -9.12 3.60
N VAL A 44 -18.66 -7.88 3.16
CA VAL A 44 -18.26 -7.52 1.79
C VAL A 44 -16.84 -6.98 1.80
N SER A 45 -15.96 -7.50 0.95
CA SER A 45 -14.55 -7.07 0.96
C SER A 45 -14.43 -5.59 0.58
N VAL A 46 -13.47 -4.90 1.20
CA VAL A 46 -13.15 -3.51 0.86
C VAL A 46 -12.83 -3.36 -0.64
N GLU A 47 -12.11 -4.32 -1.20
CA GLU A 47 -11.81 -4.38 -2.64
C GLU A 47 -13.08 -4.37 -3.50
N THR A 48 -14.12 -5.11 -3.11
CA THR A 48 -15.42 -5.09 -3.80
C THR A 48 -16.03 -3.68 -3.77
N VAL A 49 -15.98 -3.00 -2.62
CA VAL A 49 -16.49 -1.62 -2.48
C VAL A 49 -15.74 -0.68 -3.42
N VAL A 50 -14.40 -0.73 -3.41
CA VAL A 50 -13.54 0.12 -4.26
C VAL A 50 -13.81 -0.12 -5.75
N ARG A 51 -13.93 -1.38 -6.18
CA ARG A 51 -14.23 -1.72 -7.58
C ARG A 51 -15.59 -1.18 -8.02
N ILE A 52 -16.61 -1.28 -7.16
CA ILE A 52 -17.93 -0.73 -7.45
C ILE A 52 -17.88 0.80 -7.48
N ALA A 53 -17.20 1.44 -6.53
CA ALA A 53 -17.03 2.89 -6.51
C ALA A 53 -16.43 3.40 -7.83
N ARG A 54 -15.33 2.77 -8.29
CA ARG A 54 -14.71 3.07 -9.58
C ARG A 54 -15.67 2.90 -10.77
N ALA A 55 -16.41 1.80 -10.82
CA ALA A 55 -17.36 1.52 -11.90
C ALA A 55 -18.46 2.59 -12.01
N TYR A 56 -18.88 3.15 -10.87
CA TYR A 56 -19.87 4.21 -10.79
C TYR A 56 -19.25 5.63 -10.74
N ARG A 57 -17.94 5.76 -10.99
CA ARG A 57 -17.19 7.03 -10.98
C ARG A 57 -17.30 7.80 -9.66
N ILE A 58 -17.40 7.06 -8.55
CA ILE A 58 -17.38 7.59 -7.19
C ILE A 58 -15.95 7.48 -6.68
N SER A 59 -15.45 8.54 -6.04
CA SER A 59 -14.15 8.50 -5.36
C SER A 59 -14.12 7.31 -4.38
N PRO A 60 -13.17 6.38 -4.50
CA PRO A 60 -13.05 5.27 -3.57
C PRO A 60 -12.85 5.73 -2.12
N VAL A 61 -12.14 6.85 -1.90
CA VAL A 61 -11.95 7.43 -0.56
C VAL A 61 -13.29 7.87 0.02
N LEU A 62 -14.10 8.61 -0.73
CA LEU A 62 -15.43 9.02 -0.29
C LEU A 62 -16.35 7.82 -0.05
N ALA A 63 -16.30 6.81 -0.92
CA ALA A 63 -17.09 5.61 -0.77
C ALA A 63 -16.73 4.82 0.50
N LEU A 64 -15.44 4.66 0.78
CA LEU A 64 -14.97 3.98 1.99
C LEU A 64 -15.30 4.78 3.26
N SER A 65 -15.29 6.11 3.19
CA SER A 65 -15.64 6.99 4.31
C SER A 65 -17.11 6.90 4.77
N GLU A 66 -17.95 6.16 4.06
CA GLU A 66 -19.33 5.91 4.50
C GLU A 66 -19.49 4.71 5.43
N PHE A 67 -18.41 4.00 5.72
CA PHE A 67 -18.40 2.84 6.60
C PHE A 67 -17.68 3.19 7.91
N ASP A 68 -18.25 2.78 9.04
CA ASP A 68 -17.80 3.16 10.39
C ASP A 68 -16.29 2.98 10.61
N ASP A 69 -15.71 1.86 10.16
CA ASP A 69 -14.28 1.55 10.32
C ASP A 69 -13.33 2.50 9.56
N TYR A 70 -13.89 3.32 8.66
CA TYR A 70 -13.18 4.15 7.70
C TYR A 70 -13.74 5.57 7.62
N GLY A 71 -14.64 5.95 8.55
CA GLY A 71 -15.45 7.17 8.45
C GLY A 71 -14.66 8.47 8.32
N ASP A 72 -13.42 8.47 8.80
CA ASP A 72 -12.52 9.62 8.85
C ASP A 72 -11.51 9.66 7.70
N LEU A 73 -11.57 8.72 6.74
CA LEU A 73 -10.62 8.64 5.62
C LEU A 73 -10.60 9.94 4.78
N ALA A 74 -11.76 10.44 4.39
CA ALA A 74 -11.85 11.65 3.55
C ALA A 74 -11.35 12.91 4.26
N GLU A 75 -11.54 12.98 5.58
CA GLU A 75 -11.16 14.15 6.39
C GLU A 75 -9.64 14.21 6.63
N HIS A 76 -8.97 13.06 6.61
CA HIS A 76 -7.53 12.94 6.89
C HIS A 76 -6.73 12.54 5.65
N THR A 77 -7.19 12.99 4.48
CA THR A 77 -6.41 12.91 3.24
C THR A 77 -5.52 14.14 3.16
N GLN A 78 -4.21 13.94 3.31
CA GLN A 78 -3.20 14.99 3.22
C GLN A 78 -2.10 14.63 2.21
N PRO A 79 -1.36 15.61 1.67
CA PRO A 79 -0.22 15.32 0.82
C PRO A 79 0.81 14.43 1.55
N PRO A 80 1.31 13.37 0.90
CA PRO A 80 2.34 12.50 1.50
C PRO A 80 3.60 13.28 1.87
N ALA A 81 4.24 12.89 2.96
CA ALA A 81 5.53 13.43 3.36
C ALA A 81 6.64 13.03 2.37
N PRO A 82 7.75 13.77 2.26
CA PRO A 82 8.88 13.40 1.40
C PRO A 82 9.40 11.98 1.63
N ALA A 83 9.45 11.54 2.90
CA ALA A 83 9.85 10.17 3.26
C ALA A 83 8.92 9.11 2.66
N GLU A 84 7.61 9.40 2.58
CA GLU A 84 6.64 8.50 1.95
C GLU A 84 6.91 8.37 0.45
N TYR A 85 7.18 9.48 -0.25
CA TYR A 85 7.55 9.44 -1.67
C TYR A 85 8.84 8.65 -1.91
N LEU A 86 9.89 8.91 -1.14
CA LEU A 86 11.18 8.20 -1.25
C LEU A 86 11.03 6.71 -0.96
N SER A 87 10.15 6.33 -0.04
CA SER A 87 9.86 4.91 0.26
C SER A 87 9.27 4.14 -0.92
N GLN A 88 8.69 4.84 -1.91
CA GLN A 88 8.05 4.27 -3.10
C GLN A 88 8.92 4.36 -4.36
N VAL A 89 10.23 4.56 -4.16
CA VAL A 89 11.23 4.52 -5.21
C VAL A 89 11.80 3.12 -5.30
N SER A 90 11.87 2.58 -6.52
CA SER A 90 12.43 1.26 -6.70
C SER A 90 13.96 1.29 -6.52
N PRO A 91 14.56 0.17 -6.12
CA PRO A 91 15.98 0.16 -5.83
C PRO A 91 16.85 0.32 -7.08
N MET A 92 16.35 -0.21 -8.19
CA MET A 92 16.98 -0.02 -9.49
C MET A 92 16.99 1.44 -9.89
N ASP A 93 15.94 2.20 -9.54
CA ASP A 93 15.88 3.63 -9.81
C ASP A 93 16.85 4.43 -8.92
N LEU A 94 17.05 4.03 -7.66
CA LEU A 94 18.10 4.61 -6.80
C LEU A 94 19.49 4.38 -7.39
N LEU A 95 19.80 3.16 -7.82
CA LEU A 95 21.10 2.83 -8.42
C LEU A 95 21.31 3.57 -9.75
N ARG A 96 20.27 3.67 -10.58
CA ARG A 96 20.31 4.47 -11.82
C ARG A 96 20.63 5.93 -11.53
N LEU A 97 19.98 6.53 -10.53
CA LEU A 97 20.24 7.92 -10.16
C LEU A 97 21.66 8.12 -9.64
N ILE A 98 22.20 7.20 -8.84
CA ILE A 98 23.59 7.28 -8.35
C ILE A 98 24.59 7.25 -9.51
N VAL A 99 24.40 6.33 -10.46
CA VAL A 99 25.25 6.26 -11.66
C VAL A 99 25.08 7.52 -12.51
N GLY A 100 23.84 7.95 -12.76
CA GLY A 100 23.54 9.15 -13.53
C GLY A 100 24.16 10.42 -12.94
N ARG A 101 24.15 10.58 -11.61
CA ARG A 101 24.83 11.71 -10.95
C ARG A 101 26.35 11.61 -10.99
N SER A 102 26.89 10.40 -10.93
CA SER A 102 28.35 10.17 -11.05
C SER A 102 28.87 10.47 -12.46
N ASP A 103 28.03 10.25 -13.47
CA ASP A 103 28.31 10.51 -14.88
C ASP A 103 27.87 11.92 -15.34
N GLU A 104 27.43 12.79 -14.42
CA GLU A 104 26.91 14.15 -14.70
C GLU A 104 25.69 14.19 -15.64
N ILE A 105 25.00 13.06 -15.83
CA ILE A 105 23.75 12.96 -16.60
C ILE A 105 22.57 13.53 -15.81
N ASP A 106 22.55 13.28 -14.50
CA ASP A 106 21.53 13.76 -13.57
C ASP A 106 22.16 14.73 -12.56
N CYS A 107 21.41 15.77 -12.15
CA CYS A 107 21.87 16.78 -11.21
C CYS A 107 20.83 17.04 -10.12
N VAL A 108 21.28 17.47 -8.94
CA VAL A 108 20.37 17.92 -7.87
C VAL A 108 19.55 19.12 -8.37
N GLY A 109 18.23 19.06 -8.13
CA GLY A 109 17.27 20.09 -8.54
C GLY A 109 16.87 20.05 -10.02
N GLN A 110 17.39 19.10 -10.80
CA GLN A 110 16.99 18.90 -12.20
C GLN A 110 16.01 17.73 -12.35
N PRO A 111 15.13 17.75 -13.37
CA PRO A 111 14.32 16.59 -13.70
C PRO A 111 15.17 15.35 -13.96
N LEU A 112 14.66 14.18 -13.55
CA LEU A 112 15.35 12.91 -13.77
C LEU A 112 15.42 12.58 -15.27
N SER A 113 16.54 12.02 -15.70
CA SER A 113 16.78 11.59 -17.08
C SER A 113 16.00 10.32 -17.49
N PHE A 114 15.35 9.65 -16.53
CA PHE A 114 14.64 8.39 -16.72
C PHE A 114 13.28 8.37 -16.00
N ALA A 115 12.39 7.50 -16.46
CA ALA A 115 11.10 7.25 -15.81
C ALA A 115 11.24 6.26 -14.65
N LEU A 116 10.62 6.59 -13.51
CA LEU A 116 10.57 5.71 -12.35
C LEU A 116 9.69 4.49 -12.60
N ALA A 117 10.04 3.37 -11.95
CA ALA A 117 9.19 2.19 -11.95
C ALA A 117 7.79 2.49 -11.36
N PRO A 118 6.73 1.80 -11.82
CA PRO A 118 5.40 1.98 -11.28
C PRO A 118 5.33 1.55 -9.81
N MET A 119 4.41 2.18 -9.07
CA MET A 119 4.04 1.78 -7.71
C MET A 119 2.62 1.18 -7.69
N PRO A 120 2.33 0.24 -6.77
CA PRO A 120 3.26 -0.34 -5.80
C PRO A 120 4.21 -1.38 -6.43
N HIS A 121 5.40 -1.55 -5.84
CA HIS A 121 6.35 -2.63 -6.12
C HIS A 121 6.42 -3.62 -4.95
N ARG A 122 7.14 -4.74 -5.12
CA ARG A 122 7.21 -5.84 -4.13
C ARG A 122 7.66 -5.45 -2.72
N TYR A 123 8.23 -4.26 -2.54
CA TYR A 123 8.73 -3.75 -1.26
C TYR A 123 7.92 -2.56 -0.73
N SER A 124 6.97 -2.01 -1.52
CA SER A 124 6.26 -0.77 -1.24
C SER A 124 5.67 -0.69 0.17
N VAL A 125 5.02 -1.77 0.60
CA VAL A 125 4.39 -1.85 1.93
C VAL A 125 5.43 -1.76 3.04
N ARG A 126 6.52 -2.53 2.91
CA ARG A 126 7.56 -2.61 3.93
C ARG A 126 8.33 -1.30 4.03
N THR A 127 8.73 -0.74 2.89
CA THR A 127 9.49 0.51 2.83
C THR A 127 8.66 1.68 3.32
N TRP A 128 7.37 1.76 2.98
CA TRP A 128 6.46 2.76 3.55
C TRP A 128 6.32 2.61 5.05
N PHE A 129 6.05 1.38 5.53
CA PHE A 129 5.88 1.12 6.96
C PHE A 129 7.11 1.56 7.77
N ASP A 130 8.31 1.25 7.28
CA ASP A 130 9.54 1.66 7.95
C ASP A 130 9.80 3.18 7.82
N ALA A 131 9.38 3.82 6.72
CA ALA A 131 9.56 5.25 6.49
C ALA A 131 8.62 6.14 7.33
N VAL A 132 7.45 5.63 7.71
CA VAL A 132 6.48 6.35 8.56
C VAL A 132 6.58 5.95 10.04
N ASP A 133 7.44 4.99 10.39
CA ASP A 133 7.58 4.52 11.77
C ASP A 133 8.18 5.61 12.68
N PRO A 134 7.46 6.11 13.70
CA PRO A 134 8.00 7.06 14.67
C PRO A 134 9.01 6.41 15.65
N GLY A 135 9.25 5.10 15.55
CA GLY A 135 10.21 4.32 16.33
C GLY A 135 9.57 3.12 17.05
N ASP A 136 8.25 3.14 17.25
CA ASP A 136 7.50 2.09 17.94
C ASP A 136 6.23 1.64 17.21
N LEU A 137 6.06 1.96 15.91
CA LEU A 137 4.84 1.73 15.13
C LEU A 137 4.35 0.30 15.26
N ARG A 138 5.28 -0.67 15.18
CA ARG A 138 4.95 -2.09 15.28
C ARG A 138 4.30 -2.44 16.62
N GLN A 139 4.82 -1.90 17.72
CA GLN A 139 4.31 -2.15 19.06
C GLN A 139 2.97 -1.44 19.26
N SER A 140 2.90 -0.16 18.88
CA SER A 140 1.69 0.66 18.94
C SER A 140 0.55 0.07 18.13
N LEU A 141 0.83 -0.42 16.92
CA LEU A 141 -0.16 -1.04 16.04
C LEU A 141 -0.66 -2.37 16.61
N ALA A 142 0.23 -3.21 17.14
CA ALA A 142 -0.15 -4.47 17.79
C ALA A 142 -1.04 -4.21 19.02
N ALA A 143 -0.70 -3.22 19.84
CA ALA A 143 -1.47 -2.84 21.02
C ALA A 143 -2.87 -2.30 20.66
N ARG A 144 -2.98 -1.46 19.63
CA ARG A 144 -4.26 -0.84 19.23
C ARG A 144 -5.19 -1.79 18.47
N THR A 145 -4.65 -2.74 17.72
CA THR A 145 -5.44 -3.61 16.83
C THR A 145 -5.62 -5.03 17.36
N GLY A 146 -4.88 -5.40 18.42
CA GLY A 146 -4.86 -6.76 18.97
C GLY A 146 -4.20 -7.79 18.04
N VAL A 147 -3.61 -7.36 16.92
CA VAL A 147 -2.90 -8.26 16.01
C VAL A 147 -1.58 -8.69 16.65
N ALA A 148 -1.36 -10.02 16.67
CA ALA A 148 -0.12 -10.59 17.16
C ALA A 148 1.09 -10.05 16.37
N PRO A 149 2.19 -9.65 17.03
CA PRO A 149 3.39 -9.13 16.35
C PRO A 149 3.97 -10.08 15.29
N GLN A 150 3.83 -11.41 15.47
CA GLN A 150 4.27 -12.38 14.46
C GLN A 150 3.45 -12.30 13.17
N ASN A 151 2.12 -12.10 13.27
CA ASN A 151 1.25 -11.94 12.11
C ASN A 151 1.56 -10.64 11.36
N LEU A 152 1.74 -9.53 12.08
CA LEU A 152 2.18 -8.28 11.46
C LEU A 152 3.53 -8.44 10.75
N SER A 153 4.49 -9.13 11.37
CA SER A 153 5.79 -9.41 10.75
C SER A 153 5.66 -10.28 9.51
N ALA A 154 4.80 -11.30 9.53
CA ALA A 154 4.54 -12.16 8.38
C ALA A 154 3.89 -11.39 7.21
N GLN A 155 2.94 -10.50 7.50
CA GLN A 155 2.32 -9.63 6.48
C GLN A 155 3.35 -8.71 5.83
N LEU A 156 4.17 -8.02 6.63
CA LEU A 156 5.22 -7.12 6.12
C LEU A 156 6.26 -7.87 5.28
N SER A 157 6.69 -9.06 5.73
CA SER A 157 7.61 -9.92 4.96
C SER A 157 7.01 -10.40 3.64
N ALA A 158 5.69 -10.62 3.59
CA ALA A 158 4.95 -10.96 2.38
C ALA A 158 4.63 -9.76 1.48
N GLY A 159 5.08 -8.54 1.84
CA GLY A 159 4.79 -7.31 1.10
C GLY A 159 3.30 -6.94 1.10
N ARG A 160 2.57 -7.32 2.15
CA ARG A 160 1.13 -7.07 2.28
C ARG A 160 0.83 -6.40 3.60
N LEU A 161 -0.23 -5.61 3.64
CA LEU A 161 -0.80 -5.09 4.87
C LEU A 161 -2.30 -4.99 4.67
N SER A 162 -3.08 -5.50 5.62
CA SER A 162 -4.53 -5.41 5.51
C SER A 162 -5.00 -3.95 5.58
N THR A 163 -6.08 -3.60 4.87
CA THR A 163 -6.64 -2.23 4.84
C THR A 163 -6.76 -1.58 6.22
N GLN A 164 -7.30 -2.32 7.20
CA GLN A 164 -7.45 -1.81 8.57
C GLN A 164 -6.08 -1.51 9.20
N LEU A 165 -5.11 -2.41 9.07
CA LEU A 165 -3.76 -2.19 9.58
C LEU A 165 -3.04 -1.04 8.85
N SER A 166 -3.28 -0.86 7.56
CA SER A 166 -2.72 0.25 6.79
C SER A 166 -3.25 1.60 7.27
N VAL A 167 -4.56 1.72 7.49
CA VAL A 167 -5.19 2.95 8.00
C VAL A 167 -4.74 3.22 9.44
N GLU A 168 -4.68 2.18 10.29
CA GLU A 168 -4.22 2.35 11.66
C GLU A 168 -2.73 2.68 11.76
N ALA A 169 -1.89 2.12 10.89
CA ALA A 169 -0.48 2.51 10.80
C ALA A 169 -0.34 3.98 10.43
N ALA A 170 -1.11 4.46 9.45
CA ALA A 170 -1.13 5.86 9.07
C ALA A 170 -1.59 6.76 10.22
N ARG A 171 -2.62 6.33 10.96
CA ARG A 171 -3.16 7.07 12.12
C ARG A 171 -2.14 7.21 13.25
N ILE A 172 -1.38 6.15 13.57
CA ILE A 172 -0.32 6.19 14.59
C ILE A 172 0.83 7.09 14.15
N SER A 173 1.14 7.08 12.85
CA SER A 173 2.26 7.80 12.27
C SER A 173 1.94 9.24 11.89
N GLU A 174 0.69 9.68 12.11
CA GLU A 174 0.18 11.02 11.77
C GLU A 174 0.37 11.40 10.28
N VAL A 175 0.40 10.41 9.39
CA VAL A 175 0.45 10.59 7.93
C VAL A 175 -0.95 10.44 7.31
N SER A 176 -1.07 10.67 6.00
CA SER A 176 -2.36 10.54 5.31
C SER A 176 -2.95 9.14 5.48
N LEU A 177 -4.23 9.05 5.87
CA LEU A 177 -4.89 7.75 6.07
C LEU A 177 -5.05 6.96 4.77
N THR A 178 -4.91 7.61 3.62
CA THR A 178 -4.93 7.00 2.29
C THR A 178 -3.58 6.43 1.86
N SER A 179 -2.45 6.88 2.43
CA SER A 179 -1.11 6.47 2.00
C SER A 179 -0.91 4.97 2.07
N GLY A 180 -1.29 4.35 3.18
CA GLY A 180 -1.24 2.90 3.36
C GLY A 180 -2.10 2.13 2.34
N LEU A 181 -3.17 2.73 1.82
CA LEU A 181 -4.04 2.14 0.81
C LEU A 181 -3.46 2.25 -0.60
N VAL A 182 -2.69 3.31 -0.87
CA VAL A 182 -1.96 3.48 -2.12
C VAL A 182 -0.80 2.49 -2.21
N VAL A 183 0.03 2.39 -1.17
CA VAL A 183 1.22 1.50 -1.19
C VAL A 183 0.87 0.01 -1.14
N THR A 184 -0.35 -0.33 -0.73
CA THR A 184 -0.89 -1.71 -0.84
C THR A 184 -1.55 -1.99 -2.20
N GLY A 185 -1.70 -0.96 -3.06
CA GLY A 185 -2.34 -1.07 -4.36
C GLY A 185 -3.86 -1.13 -4.33
N LEU A 186 -4.49 -0.88 -3.17
CA LEU A 186 -5.94 -0.78 -3.08
C LEU A 186 -6.43 0.48 -3.79
N LEU A 187 -5.75 1.60 -3.59
CA LEU A 187 -5.97 2.88 -4.26
C LEU A 187 -4.86 3.16 -5.27
N THR A 188 -5.18 3.90 -6.33
CA THR A 188 -4.16 4.53 -7.18
C THR A 188 -3.54 5.72 -6.44
N PRO A 189 -2.33 6.18 -6.83
CA PRO A 189 -1.74 7.38 -6.26
C PRO A 189 -2.68 8.60 -6.31
N ASP A 190 -3.31 8.83 -7.48
CA ASP A 190 -4.27 9.92 -7.69
C ASP A 190 -5.49 9.82 -6.75
N GLU A 191 -6.08 8.63 -6.62
CA GLU A 191 -7.21 8.38 -5.70
C GLU A 191 -6.84 8.64 -4.24
N GLY A 192 -5.57 8.43 -3.87
CA GLY A 192 -5.07 8.65 -2.51
C GLY A 192 -4.53 10.05 -2.25
N GLY A 193 -4.58 10.98 -3.22
CA GLY A 193 -4.06 12.34 -3.06
C GLY A 193 -2.54 12.48 -3.23
N TRP A 194 -1.88 11.49 -3.83
CA TRP A 194 -0.46 11.55 -4.14
C TRP A 194 -0.24 12.32 -5.43
N ARG A 195 0.74 13.22 -5.44
CA ARG A 195 1.13 13.94 -6.66
C ARG A 195 1.81 12.99 -7.64
N THR A 196 1.50 13.13 -8.92
CA THR A 196 2.08 12.31 -10.00
C THR A 196 3.59 12.51 -10.14
N ASP A 197 4.10 13.70 -9.80
CA ASP A 197 5.52 14.07 -9.85
C ASP A 197 6.22 13.99 -8.48
N GLY A 198 5.52 13.54 -7.43
CA GLY A 198 6.02 13.66 -6.06
C GLY A 198 7.27 12.83 -5.79
N ARG A 199 7.39 11.65 -6.42
CA ARG A 199 8.57 10.78 -6.27
C ARG A 199 9.78 11.37 -6.99
N GLU A 200 9.59 11.83 -8.22
CA GLU A 200 10.60 12.47 -9.06
C GLU A 200 11.07 13.78 -8.40
N SER A 201 10.14 14.57 -7.87
CA SER A 201 10.45 15.81 -7.14
C SER A 201 11.25 15.53 -5.87
N ALA A 202 10.86 14.54 -5.07
CA ALA A 202 11.58 14.17 -3.85
C ALA A 202 13.01 13.67 -4.17
N LEU A 203 13.17 12.82 -5.18
CA LEU A 203 14.48 12.28 -5.58
C LEU A 203 15.40 13.35 -6.18
N SER A 204 14.88 14.18 -7.08
CA SER A 204 15.68 15.22 -7.74
C SER A 204 16.29 16.21 -6.75
N HIS A 205 15.61 16.50 -5.64
CA HIS A 205 16.08 17.41 -4.61
C HIS A 205 16.91 16.73 -3.50
N LEU A 206 17.04 15.41 -3.52
CA LEU A 206 17.80 14.68 -2.51
C LEU A 206 19.31 14.96 -2.68
N PRO A 207 20.03 15.43 -1.66
CA PRO A 207 21.49 15.59 -1.73
C PRO A 207 22.21 14.26 -1.98
N ASP A 208 23.40 14.28 -2.59
CA ASP A 208 24.15 13.06 -2.88
C ASP A 208 24.47 12.23 -1.63
N SER A 209 24.81 12.90 -0.52
CA SER A 209 25.05 12.22 0.76
C SER A 209 23.81 11.46 1.24
N GLU A 210 22.63 12.06 1.12
CA GLU A 210 21.36 11.42 1.52
C GLU A 210 20.95 10.33 0.54
N LEU A 211 21.19 10.51 -0.76
CA LEU A 211 20.95 9.50 -1.78
C LEU A 211 21.80 8.24 -1.53
N ILE A 212 23.08 8.41 -1.19
CA ILE A 212 23.98 7.30 -0.86
C ILE A 212 23.55 6.61 0.44
N LEU A 213 23.16 7.36 1.47
CA LEU A 213 22.66 6.79 2.72
C LEU A 213 21.36 5.99 2.50
N LEU A 214 20.41 6.55 1.74
CA LEU A 214 19.16 5.89 1.37
C LEU A 214 19.43 4.59 0.62
N ALA A 215 20.32 4.62 -0.37
CA ALA A 215 20.68 3.43 -1.14
C ALA A 215 21.40 2.38 -0.28
N ARG A 216 22.31 2.79 0.63
CA ARG A 216 22.98 1.90 1.57
C ARG A 216 21.97 1.19 2.48
N ASP A 217 21.13 1.96 3.17
CA ASP A 217 20.18 1.42 4.13
C ASP A 217 19.19 0.47 3.44
N TRP A 218 18.82 0.80 2.20
CA TRP A 218 18.02 -0.08 1.36
C TRP A 218 18.74 -1.38 0.98
N LEU A 219 19.99 -1.32 0.50
CA LEU A 219 20.79 -2.49 0.11
C LEU A 219 21.05 -3.41 1.31
N ASP A 220 21.29 -2.84 2.49
CA ASP A 220 21.44 -3.60 3.74
C ASP A 220 20.13 -4.33 4.11
N GLY A 221 18.99 -3.65 3.96
CA GLY A 221 17.67 -4.24 4.15
C GLY A 221 17.40 -5.39 3.19
N LEU A 222 17.68 -5.19 1.89
CA LEU A 222 17.55 -6.22 0.87
C LEU A 222 18.44 -7.43 1.17
N GLY A 223 19.71 -7.20 1.51
CA GLY A 223 20.67 -8.26 1.80
C GLY A 223 20.22 -9.14 2.96
N LYS A 224 19.67 -8.54 4.03
CA LYS A 224 19.08 -9.29 5.15
C LYS A 224 17.86 -10.12 4.72
N GLN A 225 17.01 -9.57 3.84
CA GLN A 225 15.84 -10.29 3.34
C GLN A 225 16.23 -11.48 2.45
N LEU A 226 17.16 -11.29 1.52
CA LEU A 226 17.63 -12.36 0.62
C LEU A 226 18.24 -13.52 1.41
N ARG A 227 19.09 -13.23 2.40
CA ARG A 227 19.68 -14.26 3.27
C ARG A 227 18.62 -15.09 4.00
N ARG A 228 17.54 -14.46 4.48
CA ARG A 228 16.43 -15.18 5.12
C ARG A 228 15.71 -16.09 4.12
N GLN A 229 15.43 -15.58 2.91
CA GLN A 229 14.78 -16.38 1.86
C GLN A 229 15.62 -17.59 1.45
N GLU A 230 16.94 -17.43 1.35
CA GLU A 230 17.88 -18.53 1.08
C GLU A 230 17.89 -19.57 2.20
N GLN A 231 17.87 -19.13 3.47
CA GLN A 231 17.81 -20.02 4.63
C GLN A 231 16.50 -20.81 4.70
N ASP A 232 15.36 -20.14 4.48
CA ASP A 232 14.04 -20.76 4.47
C ASP A 232 13.94 -21.81 3.35
N SER A 233 14.45 -21.47 2.15
CA SER A 233 14.48 -22.39 1.01
C SER A 233 15.36 -23.61 1.28
N SER A 234 16.53 -23.42 1.91
CA SER A 234 17.42 -24.51 2.30
C SER A 234 16.76 -25.42 3.35
N HIS A 235 16.04 -24.86 4.31
CA HIS A 235 15.36 -25.63 5.35
C HIS A 235 14.21 -26.46 4.77
N ASP A 236 13.40 -25.88 3.90
CA ASP A 236 12.34 -26.58 3.19
C ASP A 236 12.89 -27.74 2.36
N GLN A 237 13.99 -27.51 1.63
CA GLN A 237 14.65 -28.56 0.86
C GLN A 237 15.15 -29.71 1.75
N THR A 238 15.76 -29.41 2.89
CA THR A 238 16.21 -30.44 3.85
C THR A 238 15.03 -31.22 4.46
N LEU A 239 13.88 -30.57 4.70
CA LEU A 239 12.66 -31.25 5.15
C LEU A 239 12.10 -32.19 4.08
N TRP A 240 12.07 -31.76 2.81
CA TRP A 240 11.65 -32.60 1.69
C TRP A 240 12.57 -33.82 1.49
N GLU A 241 13.88 -33.63 1.63
CA GLU A 241 14.87 -34.72 1.54
C GLU A 241 14.75 -35.74 2.69
N ASN A 242 14.29 -35.33 3.87
CA ASN A 242 14.10 -36.22 5.03
C ASN A 242 12.72 -36.91 5.08
N LEU A 243 11.77 -36.48 4.23
CA LEU A 243 10.44 -37.08 4.10
C LEU A 243 10.34 -38.06 2.91
N GLY A 244 11.44 -38.23 2.16
CA GLY A 244 11.57 -39.16 1.03
C GLY A 244 12.31 -40.45 1.39
#